data_AF-A0A938MJV6-F1
#
_entry.id   AF-A0A938MJV6-F1
#
_cell.length_a   1.000
_cell.length_b   1.000
_cell.length_c   1.000
_cell.angle_alpha   90.00
_cell.angle_beta   90.00
_cell.angle_gamma   90.00
#
_symmetry.space_group_name_H-M   'P 1'
#
loop_
_entity.id
_entity.type
_entity.pdbx_description
1 polymer ?
#
loop_
_entity_poly.entity_id
_entity_poly.type
_entity_poly.pdbx_seq_one_letter_code
_entity_poly.pdbx_strand_id
1 'polypeptide(L)' 'MTQVETLPKHIAIIMDGNGRWAKARGLPRFKGHQEGAESVSVITEECARRKIQQLTLYAFSTENWKRPKR' A
#
# COMPACT_ATOMS: atom_id res chain seq x y z
N MET A 1 -18.88 13.35 -26.94
CA MET A 1 -18.79 13.88 -25.57
C MET A 1 -17.69 13.13 -24.85
N THR A 2 -16.50 13.73 -24.70
CA THR A 2 -15.45 13.15 -23.87
C THR A 2 -15.84 13.37 -22.41
N GLN A 3 -16.11 12.30 -21.67
CA GLN A 3 -16.24 12.40 -20.21
C GLN A 3 -14.95 13.02 -19.68
N VAL A 4 -15.06 14.14 -18.99
CA VAL A 4 -13.95 14.67 -18.19
C VAL A 4 -13.82 13.70 -17.02
N GLU A 5 -12.88 12.76 -17.09
CA GLU A 5 -12.55 11.91 -15.95
C GLU A 5 -12.02 12.80 -14.82
N THR A 6 -12.90 13.15 -13.88
CA THR A 6 -12.53 13.85 -12.66
C THR A 6 -11.80 12.88 -11.75
N LEU A 7 -10.48 13.00 -11.66
CA LEU A 7 -9.70 12.22 -10.71
C LEU A 7 -10.08 12.57 -9.26
N PRO A 8 -10.04 11.59 -8.34
CA PRO A 8 -10.28 11.85 -6.93
C PRO A 8 -9.20 12.79 -6.38
N LYS A 9 -9.60 13.69 -5.48
CA LYS A 9 -8.65 14.56 -4.77
C LYS A 9 -7.93 13.81 -3.65
N HIS A 10 -8.55 12.77 -3.09
CA HIS A 10 -8.03 11.99 -1.97
C HIS A 10 -8.27 10.49 -2.20
N ILE A 11 -7.23 9.69 -2.00
CA ILE A 11 -7.29 8.23 -1.98
C ILE A 11 -6.84 7.72 -0.62
N ALA A 12 -7.56 6.75 -0.07
CA ALA A 12 -7.13 5.98 1.10
C ALA A 12 -6.95 4.50 0.73
N ILE A 13 -5.84 3.88 1.17
CA ILE A 13 -5.47 2.51 0.83
C ILE A 13 -5.19 1.70 2.09
N ILE A 14 -5.79 0.51 2.18
CA ILE A 14 -5.40 -0.51 3.15
C ILE A 14 -4.39 -1.44 2.49
N MET A 15 -3.14 -1.40 2.95
CA MET A 15 -2.03 -2.12 2.34
C MET A 15 -1.88 -3.52 2.94
N ASP A 16 -2.86 -4.39 2.70
CA ASP A 16 -2.82 -5.78 3.16
C ASP A 16 -2.22 -6.73 2.12
N GLY A 17 -1.72 -7.88 2.58
CA GLY A 17 -1.26 -8.97 1.71
C GLY A 17 0.24 -9.18 1.65
N ASN A 18 1.06 -8.24 2.14
CA ASN A 18 2.53 -8.34 2.15
C ASN A 18 3.05 -9.68 2.70
N GLY A 19 2.50 -10.13 3.83
CA GLY A 19 2.89 -11.42 4.41
C GLY A 19 2.44 -12.64 3.59
N ARG A 20 1.27 -12.57 2.94
CA ARG A 20 0.77 -13.64 2.06
C ARG A 20 1.59 -13.71 0.78
N TRP A 21 1.95 -12.55 0.21
CA TRP A 21 2.82 -12.43 -0.95
C TRP A 21 4.19 -13.08 -0.72
N ALA A 22 4.81 -12.83 0.44
CA ALA A 22 6.09 -13.44 0.79
C ALA A 22 5.97 -14.95 0.97
N LYS A 23 4.92 -15.40 1.70
CA LYS A 23 4.66 -16.83 1.93
C LYS A 23 4.46 -17.60 0.62
N ALA A 24 3.70 -17.04 -0.32
CA ALA A 24 3.44 -17.67 -1.63
C ALA A 24 4.72 -17.86 -2.48
N ARG A 25 5.78 -17.12 -2.15
CA ARG A 25 7.09 -17.18 -2.83
C ARG A 25 8.16 -17.91 -2.01
N GLY A 26 7.80 -18.53 -0.90
CA GLY A 26 8.76 -19.18 0.00
C GLY A 26 9.73 -18.19 0.68
N LEU A 27 9.40 -16.90 0.73
CA LEU A 27 10.25 -15.85 1.28
C LEU A 27 9.94 -15.57 2.76
N PRO A 28 10.95 -15.12 3.53
CA PRO A 28 10.73 -14.61 4.88
C PRO A 28 9.75 -13.42 4.89
N ARG A 29 8.98 -13.27 5.97
CA ARG A 29 7.94 -12.22 6.09
C ARG A 29 8.48 -10.81 5.86
N PHE A 30 9.70 -10.50 6.31
CA PHE A 30 10.29 -9.17 6.14
C PHE A 30 10.47 -8.80 4.66
N LYS A 31 10.65 -9.78 3.75
CA LYS A 31 10.69 -9.52 2.30
C LYS A 31 9.37 -8.95 1.80
N GLY A 32 8.24 -9.46 2.29
CA GLY A 32 6.93 -8.89 1.98
C GLY A 32 6.78 -7.45 2.46
N HIS A 33 7.38 -7.09 3.59
CA HIS A 33 7.38 -5.71 4.07
C HIS A 33 8.25 -4.79 3.21
N GLN A 34 9.41 -5.27 2.74
CA GLN A 34 10.26 -4.52 1.79
C GLN A 34 9.51 -4.24 0.49
N GLU A 35 8.80 -5.23 -0.05
CA GLU A 35 8.02 -5.11 -1.29
C GLU A 35 6.78 -4.21 -1.11
N GLY A 36 6.19 -4.25 0.09
CA GLY A 36 5.16 -3.29 0.47
C GLY A 36 5.68 -1.85 0.44
N ALA A 37 6.91 -1.59 0.90
CA ALA A 37 7.54 -0.27 0.85
C ALA A 37 7.82 0.19 -0.58
N GLU A 38 8.25 -0.72 -1.47
CA GLU A 38 8.40 -0.42 -2.90
C GLU A 38 7.06 -0.01 -3.52
N SER A 39 5.99 -0.76 -3.22
CA SER A 39 4.64 -0.45 -3.70
C SER A 39 4.15 0.94 -3.23
N VAL A 40 4.49 1.33 -2.00
CA VAL A 40 4.20 2.68 -1.47
C VAL A 40 4.88 3.76 -2.30
N SER A 41 6.15 3.58 -2.66
CA SER A 41 6.90 4.55 -3.47
C SER A 41 6.22 4.73 -4.84
N VAL A 42 5.95 3.63 -5.54
CA VAL A 42 5.28 3.65 -6.85
C VAL A 42 3.91 4.32 -6.78
N ILE A 43 3.08 3.98 -5.79
CA ILE A 43 1.74 4.58 -5.63
C ILE A 43 1.84 6.09 -5.34
N THR A 44 2.80 6.49 -4.50
CA THR A 44 2.99 7.90 -4.14
C THR A 44 3.43 8.72 -5.35
N GLU A 45 4.38 8.22 -6.13
CA GLU A 45 4.82 8.84 -7.38
C GLU A 45 3.68 8.95 -8.40
N GLU A 46 2.87 7.91 -8.55
CA GLU A 46 1.73 7.92 -9.44
C GLU A 46 0.65 8.92 -9.01
N CYS A 47 0.37 9.02 -7.70
CA CYS A 47 -0.54 10.03 -7.17
C CYS A 47 -0.03 11.45 -7.46
N ALA A 48 1.27 11.70 -7.27
CA ALA A 48 1.89 12.98 -7.59
C ALA A 48 1.81 13.31 -9.08
N ARG A 49 2.16 12.35 -9.96
CA ARG A 49 2.09 12.50 -11.43
C ARG A 49 0.67 12.82 -11.92
N ARG A 50 -0.33 12.23 -11.28
CA ARG A 50 -1.75 12.41 -11.60
C ARG A 50 -2.40 13.61 -10.89
N LYS A 51 -1.63 14.37 -10.11
CA LYS A 51 -2.11 15.53 -9.33
C LYS A 51 -3.21 15.18 -8.32
N ILE A 52 -3.16 13.98 -7.77
CA ILE A 52 -4.00 13.58 -6.62
C ILE A 52 -3.43 14.28 -5.39
N GLN A 53 -4.28 15.05 -4.71
CA GLN A 53 -3.83 16.00 -3.68
C GLN A 53 -3.49 15.31 -2.36
N GLN A 54 -4.14 14.19 -2.07
CA GLN A 54 -4.00 13.49 -0.79
C GLN A 54 -3.96 11.98 -0.99
N LEU A 55 -3.05 11.32 -0.26
CA LEU A 55 -2.93 9.88 -0.17
C LEU A 55 -2.84 9.47 1.31
N THR A 56 -3.74 8.61 1.76
CA THR A 56 -3.71 8.03 3.11
C THR A 56 -3.42 6.55 3.01
N LEU A 57 -2.41 6.07 3.73
CA LEU A 57 -1.99 4.67 3.69
C LEU A 57 -2.13 4.06 5.09
N TYR A 58 -2.87 2.96 5.19
CA TYR A 58 -2.95 2.18 6.42
C TYR A 58 -1.79 1.20 6.49
N ALA A 59 -0.65 1.68 7.00
CA ALA A 59 0.60 0.92 7.06
C ALA A 59 0.69 0.00 8.29
N PHE A 60 0.06 0.37 9.40
CA PHE A 60 0.15 -0.37 10.66
C PHE A 60 -1.06 -0.11 11.56
N SER A 61 -1.55 -1.14 12.24
CA SER A 61 -2.66 -1.08 13.20
C SER A 61 -2.23 -1.37 14.63
N THR A 62 -2.98 -0.90 15.61
CA THR A 62 -2.76 -1.23 17.03
C THR A 62 -2.90 -2.74 17.29
N GLU A 63 -3.75 -3.44 16.54
CA GLU A 63 -3.91 -4.90 16.59
C GLU A 63 -2.68 -5.66 16.06
N ASN A 64 -1.83 -5.02 15.24
CA ASN A 64 -0.61 -5.66 14.76
C ASN A 64 0.37 -5.97 15.90
N TRP A 65 0.30 -5.23 17.03
CA TRP A 65 1.06 -5.55 18.24
C TRP A 65 0.67 -6.88 18.89
N LYS A 66 -0.58 -7.32 18.69
CA LYS A 66 -1.08 -8.59 19.22
C LYS A 66 -0.65 -9.79 18.36
N ARG A 67 0.08 -9.58 17.25
CA ARG A 67 0.57 -10.68 16.43
C ARG A 67 1.53 -11.55 17.25
N PRO A 68 1.36 -12.88 17.22
CA PRO A 68 2.20 -13.77 18.00
C PRO A 68 3.66 -13.59 17.62
N LYS A 69 4.52 -13.45 18.64
CA LYS A 69 5.98 -13.56 18.51
C LYS A 69 6.27 -15.01 18.18
N ARG A 70 6.40 -15.32 16.89
CA ARG A 70 6.95 -16.60 16.45
C ARG A 70 8.46 -16.50 16.44
#